data_AF-A0A0A9YDB2-F1
#
_entry.id   AF-A0A0A9YDB2-F1
#
_cell.length_a   1.000
_cell.length_b   1.000
_cell.length_c   1.000
_cell.angle_alpha   90.00
_cell.angle_beta   90.00
_cell.angle_gamma   90.00
#
_symmetry.space_group_name_H-M   'P 1'
#
loop_
_entity.id
_entity.type
_entity.pdbx_description
1 polymer ?
#
loop_
_entity_poly.entity_id
_entity_poly.type
_entity_poly.pdbx_seq_one_letter_code
_entity_poly.pdbx_strand_id
1 'polypeptide(L)'
;MPCGTCETERPFTVDCFWPENFDRDPIDIYWEVKNNWKIDKGPAGYINKVRKKATELGENYCRDLSMSSFNVWRVLMLGKLIDADLEAEIRTRLNYILGKVASNRNETKISSRQRYLIYLLAEGSALISEEEIDLGLNQIVANDEVLQDELFNEILAIKTCYTQLPSAKRHAVILILDDHLDLIPWESAPPFDVHPYCRMPSVHFVHLGYRIHRNDIKNGYLEILERETCFYVLNPGNDLPSERIRNFLKTRFPSWVGVINEPPTPNQIIEALASYKLFMYCGHGTGSQYLQSQSIMKIDNLQSIQFLIGCSSGALVDHGGDIEMTGDVLQYIAAGSGCAVAMLWSVTNTDADEMTMEMVNCLLPSSPSNKLNTRNACTAREPELLRAVAHARKCAKVFTNGAALIARGLPAKIVSEKTAL
;
A
#
# COMPACT_ATOMS: atom_id res chain seq x y z
N MET A 1 -8.91 -25.44 10.06
CA MET A 1 -9.56 -25.93 8.83
C MET A 1 -8.61 -26.90 8.16
N PRO A 2 -9.08 -27.95 7.46
CA PRO A 2 -8.19 -28.72 6.62
C PRO A 2 -7.65 -27.71 5.60
N CYS A 3 -6.34 -27.46 5.65
CA CYS A 3 -5.63 -26.86 4.54
C CYS A 3 -6.14 -27.59 3.30
N GLY A 4 -6.78 -26.86 2.39
CA GLY A 4 -7.38 -27.46 1.20
C GLY A 4 -6.35 -28.39 0.56
N THR A 5 -6.80 -29.53 0.09
CA THR A 5 -6.01 -30.42 -0.77
C THR A 5 -5.72 -29.67 -2.07
N CYS A 6 -4.78 -28.72 -2.01
CA CYS A 6 -4.25 -28.07 -3.18
C CYS A 6 -3.33 -29.12 -3.81
N GLU A 7 -3.88 -29.89 -4.74
CA GLU A 7 -3.16 -30.97 -5.44
C GLU A 7 -2.03 -30.46 -6.35
N THR A 8 -1.70 -29.17 -6.34
CA THR A 8 -0.95 -28.56 -7.43
C THR A 8 0.12 -27.62 -6.90
N GLU A 9 1.39 -28.04 -7.07
CA GLU A 9 2.55 -27.19 -7.30
C GLU A 9 2.93 -26.22 -6.13
N ARG A 10 4.12 -26.42 -5.49
CA ARG A 10 4.65 -25.57 -4.39
C ARG A 10 4.58 -24.07 -4.73
N PRO A 11 4.46 -23.12 -3.78
CA PRO A 11 4.57 -21.69 -4.09
C PRO A 11 5.79 -21.39 -5.00
N PHE A 12 5.67 -20.42 -5.91
CA PHE A 12 6.85 -19.95 -6.62
C PHE A 12 7.71 -19.19 -5.60
N THR A 13 8.89 -19.73 -5.33
CA THR A 13 9.88 -19.12 -4.44
C THR A 13 10.95 -18.50 -5.31
N VAL A 14 11.20 -17.22 -5.06
CA VAL A 14 12.36 -16.50 -5.57
C VAL A 14 13.27 -16.26 -4.39
N ASP A 15 14.51 -16.71 -4.50
CA ASP A 15 15.55 -16.32 -3.56
C ASP A 15 16.12 -14.97 -4.02
N CYS A 16 15.77 -13.92 -3.29
CA CYS A 16 16.29 -12.58 -3.51
C CYS A 16 17.54 -12.37 -2.65
N PHE A 17 18.66 -12.06 -3.29
CA PHE A 17 19.91 -11.75 -2.61
C PHE A 17 20.24 -10.27 -2.77
N TRP A 18 20.88 -9.70 -1.75
CA TRP A 18 21.48 -8.39 -1.91
C TRP A 18 22.74 -8.50 -2.76
N PRO A 19 23.13 -7.43 -3.48
CA PRO A 19 24.36 -7.44 -4.25
C PRO A 19 25.54 -7.91 -3.39
N GLU A 20 26.48 -8.65 -3.96
CA GLU A 20 27.63 -9.21 -3.23
C GLU A 20 28.48 -8.17 -2.47
N ASN A 21 28.34 -6.88 -2.81
CA ASN A 21 29.00 -5.76 -2.15
C ASN A 21 28.22 -5.19 -0.95
N PHE A 22 27.06 -5.77 -0.60
CA PHE A 22 26.27 -5.44 0.57
C PHE A 22 26.58 -6.44 1.69
N ASP A 23 27.62 -6.15 2.47
CA ASP A 23 28.08 -7.02 3.58
C ASP A 23 27.10 -7.11 4.78
N ARG A 24 25.88 -6.56 4.69
CA ARG A 24 24.97 -6.41 5.84
C ARG A 24 23.52 -6.78 5.52
N ASP A 25 22.83 -7.31 6.52
CA ASP A 25 21.40 -7.65 6.43
C ASP A 25 20.58 -6.38 6.10
N PRO A 26 19.64 -6.45 5.15
CA PRO A 26 18.79 -5.33 4.74
C PRO A 26 17.95 -4.75 5.85
N ILE A 27 17.48 -5.62 6.73
CA ILE A 27 16.67 -5.28 7.88
C ILE A 27 17.57 -4.49 8.85
N ASP A 28 18.80 -4.93 9.08
CA ASP A 28 19.77 -4.21 9.92
C ASP A 28 20.10 -2.82 9.36
N ILE A 29 20.32 -2.70 8.06
CA ILE A 29 20.55 -1.41 7.39
C ILE A 29 19.33 -0.51 7.58
N TYR A 30 18.13 -1.06 7.37
CA TYR A 30 16.90 -0.31 7.60
C TYR A 30 16.79 0.18 9.05
N TRP A 31 17.13 -0.65 10.04
CA TRP A 31 17.11 -0.24 11.45
C TRP A 31 18.13 0.86 11.77
N GLU A 32 19.33 0.80 11.19
CA GLU A 32 20.32 1.88 11.28
C GLU A 32 19.76 3.19 10.70
N VAL A 33 19.13 3.11 9.53
CA VAL A 33 18.50 4.24 8.86
C VAL A 33 17.35 4.79 9.71
N LYS A 34 16.47 3.94 10.26
CA LYS A 34 15.37 4.32 11.15
C LYS A 34 15.84 5.00 12.43
N ASN A 35 16.94 4.56 13.03
CA ASN A 35 17.48 5.20 14.23
C ASN A 35 17.86 6.67 13.97
N ASN A 36 18.31 6.98 12.74
CA ASN A 36 18.57 8.35 12.31
C ASN A 36 17.26 9.13 12.03
N TRP A 37 16.15 8.47 11.71
CA TRP A 37 14.86 9.10 11.42
C TRP A 37 14.16 9.64 12.67
N LYS A 38 14.43 9.07 13.84
CA LYS A 38 13.79 9.46 15.11
C LYS A 38 14.40 10.69 15.79
N ILE A 39 15.41 11.33 15.20
CA ILE A 39 16.12 12.45 15.83
C ILE A 39 15.27 13.73 15.76
N ASP A 40 14.81 14.18 16.93
CA ASP A 40 13.93 15.34 17.13
C ASP A 40 14.51 16.42 18.06
N LYS A 41 15.67 16.16 18.69
CA LYS A 41 16.34 17.08 19.61
C LYS A 41 17.55 17.74 18.97
N GLY A 42 17.67 19.06 19.18
CA GLY A 42 18.82 19.86 18.78
C GLY A 42 18.44 21.17 18.08
N PRO A 43 19.43 21.98 17.67
CA PRO A 43 19.18 23.20 16.89
C PRO A 43 18.47 22.87 15.56
N ALA A 44 17.58 23.76 15.11
CA ALA A 44 16.79 23.54 13.89
C ALA A 44 17.64 23.20 12.65
N GLY A 45 18.81 23.86 12.51
CA GLY A 45 19.74 23.58 11.40
C GLY A 45 20.33 22.16 11.45
N TYR A 46 20.61 21.64 12.65
CA TYR A 46 21.07 20.27 12.84
C TYR A 46 19.96 19.26 12.53
N ILE A 47 18.76 19.48 13.07
CA ILE A 47 17.58 18.63 12.81
C ILE A 47 17.30 18.55 11.31
N ASN A 48 17.32 19.69 10.60
CA ASN A 48 17.10 19.73 9.16
C ASN A 48 18.18 18.95 8.38
N LYS A 49 19.45 19.06 8.79
CA LYS A 49 20.56 18.31 8.18
C LYS A 49 20.41 16.80 8.38
N VAL A 50 20.07 16.37 9.59
CA VAL A 50 19.85 14.96 9.91
C VAL A 50 18.64 14.41 9.14
N ARG A 51 17.52 15.14 9.11
CA ARG A 51 16.32 14.76 8.34
C ARG A 51 16.59 14.65 6.84
N LYS A 52 17.41 15.54 6.28
CA LYS A 52 17.83 15.46 4.88
C LYS A 52 18.64 14.18 4.62
N LYS A 53 19.64 13.89 5.46
CA LYS A 53 20.43 12.64 5.35
C LYS A 53 19.55 11.40 5.48
N ALA A 54 18.64 11.41 6.44
CA ALA A 54 17.62 10.38 6.65
C ALA A 54 16.74 10.14 5.42
N THR A 55 16.32 11.22 4.75
CA THR A 55 15.56 11.18 3.50
C THR A 55 16.36 10.49 2.41
N GLU A 56 17.58 10.95 2.15
CA GLU A 56 18.46 10.38 1.11
C GLU A 56 18.75 8.89 1.36
N LEU A 57 19.00 8.51 2.61
CA LEU A 57 19.20 7.12 3.00
C LEU A 57 17.95 6.27 2.78
N GLY A 58 16.76 6.78 3.12
CA GLY A 58 15.50 6.08 2.92
C GLY A 58 15.14 5.88 1.45
N GLU A 59 15.35 6.92 0.63
CA GLU A 59 15.14 6.85 -0.82
C GLU A 59 16.07 5.83 -1.47
N ASN A 60 17.37 5.87 -1.11
CA ASN A 60 18.35 4.90 -1.60
C ASN A 60 17.98 3.49 -1.16
N TYR A 61 17.62 3.28 0.11
CA TYR A 61 17.19 1.97 0.59
C TYR A 61 15.99 1.41 -0.19
N CYS A 62 14.94 2.20 -0.39
CA CYS A 62 13.75 1.75 -1.12
C CYS A 62 14.06 1.46 -2.61
N ARG A 63 14.93 2.27 -3.22
CA ARG A 63 15.42 2.02 -4.59
C ARG A 63 16.22 0.73 -4.66
N ASP A 64 17.17 0.54 -3.76
CA ASP A 64 18.09 -0.60 -3.78
C ASP A 64 17.34 -1.90 -3.42
N LEU A 65 16.38 -1.86 -2.49
CA LEU A 65 15.46 -2.96 -2.20
C LEU A 65 14.72 -3.45 -3.46
N SER A 66 14.21 -2.52 -4.26
CA SER A 66 13.47 -2.85 -5.49
C SER A 66 14.39 -3.31 -6.62
N MET A 67 15.41 -2.50 -6.92
CA MET A 67 16.24 -2.66 -8.11
C MET A 67 17.31 -3.73 -7.92
N SER A 68 17.85 -3.88 -6.72
CA SER A 68 18.94 -4.79 -6.45
C SER A 68 18.46 -6.11 -5.86
N SER A 69 17.60 -6.08 -4.84
CA SER A 69 17.18 -7.30 -4.14
C SER A 69 16.12 -8.07 -4.91
N PHE A 70 15.02 -7.40 -5.29
CA PHE A 70 13.99 -8.04 -6.09
C PHE A 70 14.40 -8.18 -7.56
N ASN A 71 15.17 -7.21 -8.09
CA ASN A 71 15.61 -7.19 -9.48
C ASN A 71 14.40 -7.46 -10.41
N VAL A 72 14.48 -8.39 -11.36
CA VAL A 72 13.39 -8.73 -12.28
C VAL A 72 12.11 -9.15 -11.56
N TRP A 73 12.22 -9.81 -10.40
CA TRP A 73 11.06 -10.34 -9.67
C TRP A 73 10.22 -9.29 -8.97
N ARG A 74 10.64 -8.03 -9.04
CA ARG A 74 9.80 -6.92 -8.63
C ARG A 74 8.50 -6.85 -9.45
N VAL A 75 8.45 -7.45 -10.67
CA VAL A 75 7.20 -7.61 -11.44
C VAL A 75 6.13 -8.45 -10.71
N LEU A 76 6.52 -9.30 -9.75
CA LEU A 76 5.59 -10.06 -8.91
C LEU A 76 4.85 -9.17 -7.91
N MET A 77 5.36 -7.97 -7.65
CA MET A 77 4.73 -6.98 -6.77
C MET A 77 3.62 -6.21 -7.49
N LEU A 78 3.34 -6.52 -8.76
CA LEU A 78 2.27 -5.90 -9.53
C LEU A 78 0.96 -6.65 -9.37
N GLY A 79 -0.10 -5.92 -9.05
CA GLY A 79 -1.45 -6.40 -9.19
C GLY A 79 -1.85 -6.65 -10.64
N LYS A 80 -2.93 -7.42 -10.80
CA LYS A 80 -3.55 -7.73 -12.09
C LYS A 80 -3.95 -6.46 -12.85
N LEU A 81 -3.78 -6.43 -14.17
CA LEU A 81 -4.29 -5.34 -15.02
C LEU A 81 -5.81 -5.20 -14.87
N ILE A 82 -6.30 -3.96 -14.76
CA ILE A 82 -7.75 -3.68 -14.75
C ILE A 82 -8.32 -3.76 -16.17
N ASP A 83 -7.54 -3.37 -17.17
CA ASP A 83 -7.89 -3.52 -18.58
C ASP A 83 -7.77 -4.99 -18.98
N ALA A 84 -8.90 -5.69 -18.96
CA ALA A 84 -8.97 -7.11 -19.26
C ALA A 84 -8.68 -7.42 -20.74
N ASP A 85 -8.97 -6.47 -21.64
CA ASP A 85 -8.71 -6.63 -23.07
C ASP A 85 -7.21 -6.54 -23.34
N LEU A 86 -6.53 -5.56 -22.72
CA LEU A 86 -5.06 -5.45 -22.78
C LEU A 86 -4.36 -6.68 -22.20
N GLU A 87 -4.83 -7.18 -21.04
CA GLU A 87 -4.31 -8.42 -20.46
C GLU A 87 -4.47 -9.60 -21.42
N ALA A 88 -5.67 -9.77 -22.00
CA ALA A 88 -5.96 -10.86 -22.93
C ALA A 88 -5.12 -10.78 -24.21
N GLU A 89 -4.91 -9.58 -24.75
CA GLU A 89 -4.12 -9.34 -25.95
C GLU A 89 -2.65 -9.75 -25.74
N ILE A 90 -2.02 -9.27 -24.65
CA ILE A 90 -0.65 -9.61 -24.27
C ILE A 90 -0.50 -11.13 -24.11
N ARG A 91 -1.40 -11.77 -23.36
CA ARG A 91 -1.35 -13.21 -23.11
C ARG A 91 -1.58 -14.04 -24.37
N THR A 92 -2.41 -13.57 -25.29
CA THR A 92 -2.65 -14.23 -26.59
C THR A 92 -1.39 -14.25 -27.44
N ARG A 93 -0.67 -13.12 -27.50
CA ARG A 93 0.61 -13.03 -28.23
C ARG A 93 1.65 -14.01 -27.67
N LEU A 94 1.78 -14.09 -26.35
CA LEU A 94 2.70 -15.04 -25.71
C LEU A 94 2.28 -16.50 -25.92
N ASN A 95 0.98 -16.80 -25.85
CA ASN A 95 0.47 -18.13 -26.14
C ASN A 95 0.74 -18.59 -27.58
N TYR A 96 0.71 -17.66 -28.53
CA TYR A 96 1.10 -17.96 -29.91
C TYR A 96 2.56 -18.38 -30.00
N ILE A 97 3.49 -17.66 -29.34
CA ILE A 97 4.91 -18.04 -29.30
C ILE A 97 5.10 -19.41 -28.63
N LEU A 98 4.47 -19.63 -27.47
CA LEU A 98 4.53 -20.91 -26.76
C LEU A 98 4.01 -22.08 -27.63
N GLY A 99 2.92 -21.87 -28.38
CA GLY A 99 2.36 -22.87 -29.29
C GLY A 99 3.22 -23.11 -30.53
N LYS A 100 3.80 -22.05 -31.11
CA LYS A 100 4.73 -22.11 -32.26
C LYS A 100 5.95 -22.95 -31.92
N VAL A 101 6.60 -22.69 -30.78
CA VAL A 101 7.80 -23.44 -30.37
C VAL A 101 7.47 -24.88 -30.00
N ALA A 102 6.37 -25.12 -29.27
CA ALA A 102 5.93 -26.46 -28.90
C ALA A 102 5.57 -27.35 -30.12
N SER A 103 5.01 -26.76 -31.18
CA SER A 103 4.69 -27.52 -32.41
C SER A 103 5.93 -27.92 -33.19
N ASN A 104 7.02 -27.14 -33.07
CA ASN A 104 8.28 -27.39 -33.75
C ASN A 104 9.21 -28.35 -32.99
N ARG A 105 8.98 -28.55 -31.70
CA ARG A 105 9.81 -29.37 -30.81
C ARG A 105 8.94 -30.32 -30.03
N ASN A 106 9.04 -31.60 -30.34
CA ASN A 106 8.20 -32.68 -29.85
C ASN A 106 8.21 -32.91 -28.31
N GLU A 107 8.62 -31.97 -27.44
CA GLU A 107 8.70 -32.22 -25.99
C GLU A 107 8.89 -31.03 -25.02
N THR A 108 9.03 -29.75 -25.43
CA THR A 108 9.18 -28.67 -24.42
C THR A 108 7.84 -28.36 -23.72
N LYS A 109 7.56 -29.05 -22.62
CA LYS A 109 6.33 -28.88 -21.83
C LYS A 109 6.50 -27.76 -20.80
N ILE A 110 6.09 -26.55 -21.16
CA ILE A 110 6.00 -25.43 -20.22
C ILE A 110 4.90 -25.68 -19.18
N SER A 111 5.26 -25.59 -17.90
CA SER A 111 4.31 -25.70 -16.78
C SER A 111 3.35 -24.51 -16.73
N SER A 112 2.20 -24.69 -16.07
CA SER A 112 1.24 -23.60 -15.84
C SER A 112 1.87 -22.42 -15.11
N ARG A 113 2.81 -22.69 -14.18
CA ARG A 113 3.56 -21.66 -13.46
C ARG A 113 4.53 -20.91 -14.34
N GLN A 114 5.38 -21.59 -15.11
CA GLN A 114 6.31 -20.91 -16.02
C GLN A 114 5.56 -20.00 -16.99
N ARG A 115 4.43 -20.50 -17.55
CA ARG A 115 3.55 -19.69 -18.38
C ARG A 115 3.02 -18.45 -17.66
N TYR A 116 2.58 -18.58 -16.42
CA TYR A 116 2.09 -17.45 -15.62
C TYR A 116 3.20 -16.43 -15.33
N LEU A 117 4.42 -16.88 -15.02
CA LEU A 117 5.57 -15.99 -14.80
C LEU A 117 5.96 -15.23 -16.08
N ILE A 118 5.90 -15.88 -17.24
CA ILE A 118 6.10 -15.22 -18.54
C ILE A 118 5.06 -14.12 -18.76
N TYR A 119 3.79 -14.35 -18.39
CA TYR A 119 2.76 -13.30 -18.46
C TYR A 119 3.09 -12.11 -17.56
N LEU A 120 3.46 -12.36 -16.30
CA LEU A 120 3.82 -11.29 -15.37
C LEU A 120 5.04 -10.49 -15.85
N LEU A 121 6.04 -11.18 -16.41
CA LEU A 121 7.23 -10.53 -16.97
C LEU A 121 6.86 -9.62 -18.15
N ALA A 122 5.98 -10.08 -19.05
CA ALA A 122 5.52 -9.30 -20.19
C ALA A 122 4.64 -8.11 -19.78
N GLU A 123 3.69 -8.32 -18.86
CA GLU A 123 2.82 -7.27 -18.32
C GLU A 123 3.63 -6.22 -17.54
N GLY A 124 4.71 -6.62 -16.86
CA GLY A 124 5.62 -5.76 -16.12
C GLY A 124 6.80 -5.22 -16.93
N SER A 125 6.94 -5.61 -18.20
CA SER A 125 8.14 -5.37 -19.04
C SER A 125 8.53 -3.89 -19.18
N ALA A 126 7.55 -3.00 -19.11
CA ALA A 126 7.77 -1.56 -19.20
C ALA A 126 8.38 -0.95 -17.92
N LEU A 127 8.50 -1.73 -16.84
CA LEU A 127 9.00 -1.32 -15.51
C LEU A 127 10.36 -1.95 -15.18
N ILE A 128 10.89 -2.76 -16.09
CA ILE A 128 12.18 -3.46 -16.01
C ILE A 128 13.01 -3.19 -17.26
N SER A 129 14.34 -3.31 -17.16
CA SER A 129 15.27 -3.14 -18.27
C SER A 129 15.24 -4.37 -19.20
N GLU A 130 15.87 -4.26 -20.37
CA GLU A 130 15.94 -5.37 -21.32
C GLU A 130 16.81 -6.50 -20.75
N GLU A 131 17.90 -6.17 -20.06
CA GLU A 131 18.77 -7.12 -19.37
C GLU A 131 18.01 -7.89 -18.27
N GLU A 132 17.11 -7.21 -17.56
CA GLU A 132 16.28 -7.84 -16.53
C GLU A 132 15.23 -8.77 -17.14
N ILE A 133 14.66 -8.43 -18.31
CA ILE A 133 13.76 -9.31 -19.05
C ILE A 133 14.48 -10.61 -19.44
N ASP A 134 15.68 -10.48 -20.01
CA ASP A 134 16.48 -11.64 -20.42
C ASP A 134 16.83 -12.53 -19.22
N LEU A 135 17.28 -11.92 -18.11
CA LEU A 135 17.55 -12.62 -16.85
C LEU A 135 16.31 -13.36 -16.32
N GLY A 136 15.14 -12.73 -16.34
CA GLY A 136 13.88 -13.35 -15.92
C GLY A 136 13.50 -14.54 -16.77
N LEU A 137 13.62 -14.42 -18.10
CA LEU A 137 13.32 -15.53 -19.01
C LEU A 137 14.28 -16.69 -18.81
N ASN A 138 15.59 -16.43 -18.67
CA ASN A 138 16.58 -17.46 -18.39
C ASN A 138 16.21 -18.26 -17.11
N GLN A 139 15.77 -17.58 -16.06
CA GLN A 139 15.33 -18.24 -14.83
C GLN A 139 14.02 -19.03 -14.97
N ILE A 140 13.13 -18.67 -15.90
CA ILE A 140 11.85 -19.34 -16.11
C ILE A 140 11.97 -20.54 -17.05
N VAL A 141 12.66 -20.37 -18.19
CA VAL A 141 12.76 -21.37 -19.27
C VAL A 141 14.19 -21.89 -19.43
N ALA A 142 14.89 -22.07 -18.31
CA ALA A 142 16.28 -22.53 -18.28
C ALA A 142 16.53 -23.72 -19.21
N ASN A 143 17.60 -23.63 -20.00
CA ASN A 143 18.04 -24.62 -20.99
C ASN A 143 17.21 -24.70 -22.29
N ASP A 144 16.32 -23.74 -22.58
CA ASP A 144 15.71 -23.57 -23.90
C ASP A 144 16.02 -22.17 -24.49
N GLU A 145 17.23 -22.01 -25.03
CA GLU A 145 17.72 -20.75 -25.61
C GLU A 145 16.81 -20.22 -26.73
N VAL A 146 16.27 -21.10 -27.58
CA VAL A 146 15.42 -20.68 -28.69
C VAL A 146 14.06 -20.18 -28.19
N LEU A 147 13.49 -20.84 -27.18
CA LEU A 147 12.27 -20.33 -26.56
C LEU A 147 12.52 -19.01 -25.84
N GLN A 148 13.65 -18.89 -25.13
CA GLN A 148 14.06 -17.64 -24.50
C GLN A 148 14.17 -16.51 -25.52
N ASP A 149 14.86 -16.70 -26.65
CA ASP A 149 15.03 -15.70 -27.71
C ASP A 149 13.69 -15.27 -28.32
N GLU A 150 12.82 -16.23 -28.65
CA GLU A 150 11.50 -15.92 -29.22
C GLU A 150 10.61 -15.17 -28.22
N LEU A 151 10.63 -15.56 -26.94
CA LEU A 151 9.90 -14.85 -25.88
C LEU A 151 10.48 -13.47 -25.60
N PHE A 152 11.81 -13.33 -25.61
CA PHE A 152 12.50 -12.07 -25.38
C PHE A 152 12.09 -11.04 -26.44
N ASN A 153 12.19 -11.42 -27.71
CA ASN A 153 11.77 -10.58 -28.83
C ASN A 153 10.28 -10.19 -28.75
N GLU A 154 9.42 -11.14 -28.38
CA GLU A 154 7.99 -10.86 -28.23
C GLU A 154 7.71 -9.91 -27.06
N ILE A 155 8.40 -10.07 -25.92
CA ILE A 155 8.26 -9.18 -24.77
C ILE A 155 8.78 -7.78 -25.09
N LEU A 156 9.88 -7.63 -25.84
CA LEU A 156 10.34 -6.32 -26.32
C LEU A 156 9.32 -5.67 -27.27
N ALA A 157 8.71 -6.46 -28.16
CA ALA A 157 7.65 -5.98 -29.02
C ALA A 157 6.42 -5.54 -28.21
N ILE A 158 6.00 -6.29 -27.19
CA ILE A 158 4.94 -5.90 -26.24
C ILE A 158 5.30 -4.59 -25.55
N LYS A 159 6.51 -4.48 -24.99
CA LYS A 159 7.01 -3.28 -24.33
C LYS A 159 6.94 -2.03 -25.21
N THR A 160 7.20 -2.19 -26.52
CA THR A 160 7.15 -1.08 -27.48
C THR A 160 5.74 -0.78 -27.99
N CYS A 161 4.93 -1.82 -28.26
CA CYS A 161 3.57 -1.67 -28.80
C CYS A 161 2.60 -1.06 -27.77
N TYR A 162 2.69 -1.46 -26.51
CA TYR A 162 1.74 -1.06 -25.47
C TYR A 162 2.31 0.06 -24.59
N THR A 163 2.40 1.25 -25.17
CA THR A 163 2.96 2.45 -24.50
C THR A 163 2.20 2.87 -23.23
N GLN A 164 0.98 2.37 -23.03
CA GLN A 164 0.18 2.58 -21.83
C GLN A 164 0.64 1.75 -20.62
N LEU A 165 1.41 0.66 -20.81
CA LEU A 165 1.80 -0.28 -19.74
C LEU A 165 2.45 0.38 -18.50
N PRO A 166 3.37 1.36 -18.61
CA PRO A 166 3.95 2.03 -17.44
C PRO A 166 2.92 2.70 -16.53
N SER A 167 1.80 3.13 -17.11
CA SER A 167 0.73 3.88 -16.42
C SER A 167 -0.57 3.09 -16.25
N ALA A 168 -0.58 1.83 -16.70
CA ALA A 168 -1.78 1.01 -16.71
C ALA A 168 -2.27 0.77 -15.28
N LYS A 169 -3.58 1.01 -15.05
CA LYS A 169 -4.18 0.77 -13.75
C LYS A 169 -4.23 -0.72 -13.46
N ARG A 170 -3.91 -1.06 -12.21
CA ARG A 170 -3.86 -2.44 -11.70
C ARG A 170 -4.65 -2.56 -10.42
N HIS A 171 -5.21 -3.74 -10.18
CA HIS A 171 -5.86 -4.10 -8.92
C HIS A 171 -4.89 -4.01 -7.74
N ALA A 172 -5.44 -3.85 -6.55
CA ALA A 172 -4.65 -3.76 -5.33
C ALA A 172 -3.90 -5.06 -5.00
N VAL A 173 -2.71 -4.90 -4.41
CA VAL A 173 -1.93 -5.99 -3.84
C VAL A 173 -2.06 -5.96 -2.32
N ILE A 174 -2.41 -7.11 -1.74
CA ILE A 174 -2.47 -7.31 -0.30
C ILE A 174 -1.17 -7.97 0.13
N LEU A 175 -0.33 -7.22 0.85
CA LEU A 175 0.92 -7.70 1.41
C LEU A 175 0.63 -8.45 2.72
N ILE A 176 1.08 -9.69 2.79
CA ILE A 176 1.15 -10.47 4.03
C ILE A 176 2.62 -10.58 4.38
N LEU A 177 3.01 -9.85 5.42
CA LEU A 177 4.41 -9.64 5.78
C LEU A 177 4.68 -10.37 7.09
N ASP A 178 5.87 -10.93 7.18
CA ASP A 178 6.48 -11.26 8.46
C ASP A 178 6.62 -9.98 9.31
N ASP A 179 6.51 -10.09 10.63
CA ASP A 179 6.50 -8.92 11.51
C ASP A 179 7.84 -8.18 11.53
N HIS A 180 8.96 -8.87 11.35
CA HIS A 180 10.28 -8.25 11.16
C HIS A 180 10.39 -7.47 9.84
N LEU A 181 9.61 -7.87 8.83
CA LEU A 181 9.55 -7.23 7.52
C LEU A 181 8.50 -6.12 7.45
N ASP A 182 7.55 -6.08 8.39
CA ASP A 182 6.47 -5.11 8.38
C ASP A 182 6.99 -3.68 8.45
N LEU A 183 8.07 -3.41 9.17
CA LEU A 183 8.52 -2.03 9.31
C LEU A 183 9.09 -1.41 8.02
N ILE A 184 9.44 -2.23 7.02
CA ILE A 184 9.91 -1.78 5.70
C ILE A 184 8.75 -1.06 4.97
N PRO A 185 8.98 0.13 4.38
CA PRO A 185 7.97 0.85 3.60
C PRO A 185 7.89 0.31 2.16
N TRP A 186 7.49 -0.96 2.00
CA TRP A 186 7.36 -1.64 0.71
C TRP A 186 6.62 -0.82 -0.34
N GLU A 187 5.59 -0.10 0.09
CA GLU A 187 4.72 0.72 -0.75
C GLU A 187 5.37 2.01 -1.30
N SER A 188 6.61 2.30 -0.88
CA SER A 188 7.39 3.46 -1.34
C SER A 188 8.56 3.06 -2.24
N ALA A 189 8.68 1.77 -2.57
CA ALA A 189 9.73 1.25 -3.44
C ALA A 189 9.40 1.50 -4.93
N PRO A 190 10.24 2.23 -5.69
CA PRO A 190 9.99 2.49 -7.11
C PRO A 190 10.17 1.23 -7.97
N PRO A 191 9.53 1.12 -9.15
CA PRO A 191 8.60 2.07 -9.75
C PRO A 191 7.15 1.91 -9.28
N PHE A 192 6.90 1.12 -8.22
CA PHE A 192 5.57 0.79 -7.73
C PHE A 192 5.10 1.69 -6.58
N ASP A 193 5.80 2.79 -6.32
CA ASP A 193 5.43 3.81 -5.34
C ASP A 193 4.10 4.50 -5.66
N VAL A 194 3.52 4.23 -6.84
CA VAL A 194 2.17 4.62 -7.29
C VAL A 194 1.13 3.49 -7.21
N HIS A 195 1.55 2.27 -6.89
CA HIS A 195 0.71 1.09 -6.97
C HIS A 195 -0.15 0.94 -5.70
N PRO A 196 -1.42 0.50 -5.83
CA PRO A 196 -2.31 0.34 -4.68
C PRO A 196 -1.93 -0.87 -3.83
N TYR A 197 -1.28 -0.61 -2.70
CA TYR A 197 -0.91 -1.62 -1.71
C TYR A 197 -1.68 -1.44 -0.40
N CYS A 198 -2.01 -2.55 0.23
CA CYS A 198 -2.44 -2.61 1.62
C CYS A 198 -1.84 -3.84 2.29
N ARG A 199 -1.89 -3.91 3.61
CA ARG A 199 -1.32 -5.00 4.40
C ARG A 199 -2.37 -5.75 5.17
N MET A 200 -2.18 -7.05 5.33
CA MET A 200 -2.98 -7.91 6.18
C MET A 200 -2.07 -8.82 7.01
N PRO A 201 -2.41 -9.12 8.28
CA PRO A 201 -1.54 -9.95 9.12
C PRO A 201 -1.42 -11.38 8.61
N SER A 202 -2.49 -11.92 8.01
CA SER A 202 -2.46 -13.25 7.40
C SER A 202 -3.62 -13.44 6.42
N VAL A 203 -3.57 -14.53 5.65
CA VAL A 203 -4.67 -14.95 4.77
C VAL A 203 -5.97 -15.16 5.56
N HIS A 204 -5.89 -15.55 6.84
CA HIS A 204 -7.06 -15.71 7.70
C HIS A 204 -7.75 -14.37 7.98
N PHE A 205 -6.98 -13.29 8.16
CA PHE A 205 -7.53 -11.93 8.31
C PHE A 205 -8.11 -11.41 6.99
N VAL A 206 -7.50 -11.74 5.85
CA VAL A 206 -8.09 -11.46 4.53
C VAL A 206 -9.45 -12.14 4.40
N HIS A 207 -9.52 -13.43 4.75
CA HIS A 207 -10.77 -14.18 4.72
C HIS A 207 -11.80 -13.63 5.70
N LEU A 208 -11.41 -13.29 6.92
CA LEU A 208 -12.28 -12.68 7.93
C LEU A 208 -12.87 -11.36 7.41
N GLY A 209 -12.02 -10.46 6.91
CA GLY A 209 -12.45 -9.20 6.30
C GLY A 209 -13.44 -9.45 5.16
N TYR A 210 -13.12 -10.36 4.23
CA TYR A 210 -14.05 -10.73 3.16
C TYR A 210 -15.39 -11.24 3.72
N ARG A 211 -15.39 -12.12 4.73
CA ARG A 211 -16.62 -12.67 5.31
C ARG A 211 -17.51 -11.61 5.95
N ILE A 212 -16.91 -10.62 6.61
CA ILE A 212 -17.62 -9.50 7.23
C ILE A 212 -18.21 -8.58 6.15
N HIS A 213 -17.44 -8.28 5.11
CA HIS A 213 -17.73 -7.23 4.13
C HIS A 213 -18.27 -7.72 2.78
N ARG A 214 -18.43 -9.03 2.56
CA ARG A 214 -18.73 -9.63 1.23
C ARG A 214 -19.94 -9.04 0.50
N ASN A 215 -20.91 -8.50 1.22
CA ASN A 215 -22.11 -7.91 0.61
C ASN A 215 -21.83 -6.53 0.00
N ASP A 216 -20.83 -5.83 0.54
CA ASP A 216 -20.41 -4.50 0.12
C ASP A 216 -19.17 -4.55 -0.79
N ILE A 217 -18.60 -5.74 -1.01
CA ILE A 217 -17.46 -5.93 -1.91
C ILE A 217 -17.95 -6.13 -3.35
N LYS A 218 -17.54 -5.24 -4.26
CA LYS A 218 -17.76 -5.38 -5.71
C LYS A 218 -16.45 -5.20 -6.47
N ASN A 219 -16.22 -6.04 -7.47
CA ASN A 219 -15.02 -6.00 -8.33
C ASN A 219 -13.68 -5.94 -7.55
N GLY A 220 -13.63 -6.58 -6.38
CA GLY A 220 -12.44 -6.62 -5.53
C GLY A 220 -12.26 -5.43 -4.58
N TYR A 221 -13.26 -4.54 -4.45
CA TYR A 221 -13.22 -3.38 -3.56
C TYR A 221 -14.39 -3.38 -2.60
N LEU A 222 -14.13 -3.06 -1.33
CA LEU A 222 -15.16 -2.63 -0.38
C LEU A 222 -15.73 -1.28 -0.85
N GLU A 223 -16.98 -1.26 -1.29
CA GLU A 223 -17.66 -0.04 -1.70
C GLU A 223 -18.21 0.72 -0.50
N ILE A 224 -17.89 2.02 -0.44
CA ILE A 224 -18.36 2.94 0.60
C ILE A 224 -19.17 4.04 -0.07
N LEU A 225 -20.37 4.29 0.42
CA LEU A 225 -21.27 5.26 -0.18
C LEU A 225 -20.81 6.68 0.15
N GLU A 226 -20.75 7.55 -0.86
CA GLU A 226 -20.37 8.96 -0.73
C GLU A 226 -21.14 9.74 0.36
N ARG A 227 -22.42 9.42 0.58
CA ARG A 227 -23.26 10.09 1.58
C ARG A 227 -22.83 9.81 3.02
N GLU A 228 -21.99 8.79 3.23
CA GLU A 228 -21.61 8.36 4.56
C GLU A 228 -20.69 9.42 5.19
N THR A 229 -21.17 9.96 6.32
CA THR A 229 -20.47 11.01 7.05
C THR A 229 -19.21 10.46 7.73
N CYS A 230 -18.26 11.35 8.01
CA CYS A 230 -17.11 11.05 8.83
C CYS A 230 -17.32 11.63 10.24
N PHE A 231 -16.87 10.88 11.25
CA PHE A 231 -16.60 11.44 12.57
C PHE A 231 -15.10 11.70 12.72
N TYR A 232 -14.70 12.91 13.11
CA TYR A 232 -13.29 13.25 13.28
C TYR A 232 -12.94 13.65 14.73
N VAL A 233 -11.74 13.28 15.16
CA VAL A 233 -11.10 13.69 16.41
C VAL A 233 -9.85 14.45 16.02
N LEU A 234 -9.82 15.77 16.26
CA LEU A 234 -8.70 16.63 15.84
C LEU A 234 -8.03 17.30 17.04
N ASN A 235 -6.73 17.05 17.20
CA ASN A 235 -5.89 17.60 18.26
C ASN A 235 -6.52 17.45 19.66
N PRO A 236 -6.89 16.23 20.09
CA PRO A 236 -7.58 16.03 21.36
C PRO A 236 -6.73 16.39 22.60
N GLY A 237 -5.41 16.50 22.46
CA GLY A 237 -4.48 16.96 23.50
C GLY A 237 -4.35 18.48 23.62
N ASN A 238 -4.91 19.24 22.67
CA ASN A 238 -4.77 20.69 22.55
C ASN A 238 -3.29 21.18 22.53
N ASP A 239 -2.40 20.39 21.95
CA ASP A 239 -0.95 20.61 21.95
C ASP A 239 -0.31 20.56 20.56
N LEU A 240 -1.09 20.23 19.52
CA LEU A 240 -0.69 20.25 18.12
C LEU A 240 -1.31 21.44 17.37
N PRO A 241 -0.61 22.03 16.38
CA PRO A 241 -1.22 22.98 15.45
C PRO A 241 -2.32 22.29 14.64
N SER A 242 -3.58 22.67 14.85
CA SER A 242 -4.74 22.01 14.22
C SER A 242 -5.52 22.87 13.23
N GLU A 243 -5.23 24.18 13.19
CA GLU A 243 -6.04 25.17 12.48
C GLU A 243 -6.11 24.92 10.96
N ARG A 244 -5.04 24.37 10.38
CA ARG A 244 -4.99 24.04 8.94
C ARG A 244 -5.96 22.92 8.56
N ILE A 245 -5.89 21.77 9.25
CA ILE A 245 -6.84 20.66 9.04
C ILE A 245 -8.25 21.11 9.41
N ARG A 246 -8.41 21.83 10.53
CA ARG A 246 -9.71 22.34 10.97
C ARG A 246 -10.40 23.17 9.89
N ASN A 247 -9.70 24.15 9.34
CA ASN A 247 -10.23 25.02 8.30
C ASN A 247 -10.53 24.27 7.01
N PHE A 248 -9.66 23.33 6.63
CA PHE A 248 -9.92 22.43 5.51
C PHE A 248 -11.20 21.62 5.73
N LEU A 249 -11.32 20.89 6.84
CA LEU A 249 -12.49 20.04 7.14
C LEU A 249 -13.78 20.87 7.21
N LYS A 250 -13.78 22.02 7.90
CA LYS A 250 -14.97 22.86 8.03
C LYS A 250 -15.40 23.50 6.71
N THR A 251 -14.46 23.87 5.85
CA THR A 251 -14.76 24.46 4.54
C THR A 251 -15.23 23.40 3.55
N ARG A 252 -14.54 22.25 3.53
CA ARG A 252 -14.70 21.21 2.51
C ARG A 252 -15.80 20.21 2.87
N PHE A 253 -16.03 19.98 4.16
CA PHE A 253 -16.99 19.01 4.68
C PHE A 253 -17.79 19.60 5.87
N PRO A 254 -18.64 20.61 5.63
CA PRO A 254 -19.38 21.29 6.70
C PRO A 254 -20.35 20.38 7.46
N SER A 255 -20.78 19.26 6.85
CA SER A 255 -21.64 18.25 7.47
C SER A 255 -20.90 17.26 8.36
N TRP A 256 -19.57 17.22 8.34
CA TRP A 256 -18.81 16.33 9.20
C TRP A 256 -18.84 16.80 10.65
N VAL A 257 -19.01 15.84 11.54
CA VAL A 257 -19.09 16.06 12.98
C VAL A 257 -17.83 15.51 13.67
N GLY A 258 -17.51 16.04 14.84
CA GLY A 258 -16.29 15.67 15.51
C GLY A 258 -15.94 16.57 16.69
N VAL A 259 -14.86 16.21 17.38
CA VAL A 259 -14.28 16.98 18.48
C VAL A 259 -12.98 17.65 18.04
N ILE A 260 -12.72 18.86 18.54
CA ILE A 260 -11.53 19.65 18.18
C ILE A 260 -10.93 20.26 19.44
N ASN A 261 -9.62 20.11 19.63
CA ASN A 261 -8.87 20.72 20.73
C ASN A 261 -9.39 20.32 22.13
N GLU A 262 -10.03 19.16 22.24
CA GLU A 262 -10.54 18.59 23.48
C GLU A 262 -10.54 17.05 23.42
N PRO A 263 -10.34 16.37 24.56
CA PRO A 263 -10.31 14.91 24.59
C PRO A 263 -11.70 14.33 24.38
N PRO A 264 -11.90 13.38 23.42
CA PRO A 264 -13.16 12.66 23.31
C PRO A 264 -13.37 11.73 24.50
N THR A 265 -14.63 11.48 24.85
CA THR A 265 -15.00 10.40 25.76
C THR A 265 -14.85 9.04 25.07
N PRO A 266 -14.59 7.95 25.82
CA PRO A 266 -14.55 6.60 25.25
C PRO A 266 -15.83 6.24 24.48
N ASN A 267 -17.00 6.61 25.02
CA ASN A 267 -18.29 6.33 24.38
C ASN A 267 -18.47 7.07 23.05
N GLN A 268 -18.01 8.33 22.95
CA GLN A 268 -18.03 9.05 21.66
C GLN A 268 -17.23 8.31 20.59
N ILE A 269 -16.06 7.75 20.94
CA ILE A 269 -15.25 6.98 19.99
C ILE A 269 -15.95 5.68 19.61
N ILE A 270 -16.51 4.95 20.59
CA ILE A 270 -17.22 3.69 20.35
C ILE A 270 -18.43 3.92 19.42
N GLU A 271 -19.27 4.91 19.73
CA GLU A 271 -20.43 5.27 18.91
C GLU A 271 -20.01 5.73 17.52
N ALA A 272 -18.93 6.51 17.41
CA ALA A 272 -18.40 6.96 16.14
C ALA A 272 -17.93 5.78 15.26
N LEU A 273 -17.14 4.87 15.82
CA LEU A 273 -16.63 3.70 15.09
C LEU A 273 -17.73 2.73 14.64
N ALA A 274 -18.83 2.65 15.39
CA ALA A 274 -19.99 1.82 15.08
C ALA A 274 -20.98 2.46 14.09
N SER A 275 -21.11 3.79 14.11
CA SER A 275 -22.19 4.50 13.38
C SER A 275 -21.74 5.16 12.08
N TYR A 276 -20.45 5.47 11.95
CA TYR A 276 -19.89 6.16 10.79
C TYR A 276 -19.07 5.19 9.95
N LYS A 277 -19.03 5.40 8.64
CA LYS A 277 -18.21 4.55 7.75
C LYS A 277 -16.81 5.10 7.54
N LEU A 278 -16.58 6.36 7.93
CA LEU A 278 -15.26 6.97 8.01
C LEU A 278 -15.05 7.49 9.44
N PHE A 279 -13.88 7.19 9.99
CA PHE A 279 -13.43 7.72 11.27
C PHE A 279 -12.05 8.32 11.09
N MET A 280 -11.85 9.57 11.48
CA MET A 280 -10.56 10.25 11.36
C MET A 280 -10.04 10.63 12.74
N TYR A 281 -8.83 10.21 13.07
CA TYR A 281 -8.11 10.62 14.26
C TYR A 281 -6.83 11.34 13.85
N CYS A 282 -6.70 12.62 14.21
CA CYS A 282 -5.52 13.44 13.99
C CYS A 282 -4.97 13.88 15.35
N GLY A 283 -3.96 13.17 15.85
CA GLY A 283 -3.42 13.37 17.20
C GLY A 283 -2.20 12.48 17.47
N HIS A 284 -1.83 12.30 18.73
CA HIS A 284 -0.71 11.42 19.10
C HIS A 284 -1.09 9.95 19.04
N GLY A 285 -0.21 9.11 18.47
CA GLY A 285 -0.40 7.66 18.42
C GLY A 285 -1.69 7.25 17.72
N THR A 286 -2.39 6.28 18.31
CA THR A 286 -3.64 5.69 17.81
C THR A 286 -4.90 6.24 18.48
N GLY A 287 -4.75 7.13 19.46
CA GLY A 287 -5.84 7.54 20.35
C GLY A 287 -6.10 6.58 21.50
N SER A 288 -5.20 5.62 21.75
CA SER A 288 -5.31 4.62 22.82
C SER A 288 -5.39 5.21 24.24
N GLN A 289 -4.95 6.46 24.41
CA GLN A 289 -5.13 7.24 25.63
C GLN A 289 -6.59 7.66 25.89
N TYR A 290 -7.46 7.65 24.87
CA TYR A 290 -8.88 8.01 24.99
C TYR A 290 -9.80 6.79 24.91
N LEU A 291 -9.39 5.74 24.18
CA LEU A 291 -10.06 4.45 24.16
C LEU A 291 -9.00 3.35 24.08
N GLN A 292 -8.89 2.53 25.13
CA GLN A 292 -7.93 1.43 25.17
C GLN A 292 -8.13 0.49 23.98
N SER A 293 -7.03 0.05 23.36
CA SER A 293 -7.05 -0.75 22.14
C SER A 293 -7.81 -2.07 22.29
N GLN A 294 -7.78 -2.72 23.47
CA GLN A 294 -8.58 -3.93 23.71
C GLN A 294 -10.10 -3.69 23.72
N SER A 295 -10.54 -2.45 23.94
CA SER A 295 -11.95 -2.09 23.88
C SER A 295 -12.46 -2.00 22.44
N ILE A 296 -11.57 -1.74 21.48
CA ILE A 296 -11.90 -1.68 20.04
C ILE A 296 -12.36 -3.05 19.54
N MET A 297 -11.70 -4.13 19.96
CA MET A 297 -12.12 -5.51 19.63
C MET A 297 -13.53 -5.87 20.11
N LYS A 298 -14.06 -5.15 21.10
CA LYS A 298 -15.40 -5.39 21.65
C LYS A 298 -16.49 -4.59 20.95
N ILE A 299 -16.12 -3.74 19.99
CA ILE A 299 -17.08 -2.97 19.20
C ILE A 299 -17.70 -3.94 18.19
N ASP A 300 -18.98 -4.24 18.38
CA ASP A 300 -19.73 -5.02 17.42
C ASP A 300 -19.83 -4.26 16.10
N ASN A 301 -19.58 -4.96 14.99
CA ASN A 301 -19.77 -4.45 13.63
C ASN A 301 -18.92 -3.21 13.27
N LEU A 302 -17.65 -3.18 13.67
CA LEU A 302 -16.71 -2.13 13.26
C LEU A 302 -16.40 -2.26 11.76
N GLN A 303 -17.23 -1.67 10.91
CA GLN A 303 -17.09 -1.73 9.44
C GLN A 303 -16.47 -0.48 8.81
N SER A 304 -16.12 0.51 9.63
CA SER A 304 -15.60 1.79 9.15
C SER A 304 -14.21 1.65 8.53
N ILE A 305 -13.80 2.68 7.80
CA ILE A 305 -12.41 2.95 7.46
C ILE A 305 -11.87 4.00 8.42
N GLN A 306 -10.69 3.75 8.98
CA GLN A 306 -10.04 4.66 9.91
C GLN A 306 -8.87 5.38 9.24
N PHE A 307 -8.76 6.68 9.48
CA PHE A 307 -7.57 7.48 9.22
C PHE A 307 -6.92 7.80 10.56
N LEU A 308 -5.97 6.96 10.98
CA LEU A 308 -5.23 7.09 12.24
C LEU A 308 -3.96 7.92 11.99
N ILE A 309 -4.13 9.23 11.86
CA ILE A 309 -3.05 10.19 11.57
C ILE A 309 -2.36 10.60 12.87
N GLY A 310 -1.51 9.71 13.36
CA GLY A 310 -0.66 9.96 14.51
C GLY A 310 0.67 9.21 14.41
N CYS A 311 1.69 9.71 15.08
CA CYS A 311 3.03 9.14 15.04
C CYS A 311 3.01 7.66 15.46
N SER A 312 3.59 6.79 14.62
CA SER A 312 3.68 5.34 14.86
C SER A 312 2.33 4.64 15.08
N SER A 313 1.22 5.21 14.58
CA SER A 313 -0.12 4.62 14.72
C SER A 313 -0.29 3.26 14.03
N GLY A 314 0.52 2.99 13.01
CA GLY A 314 0.51 1.76 12.23
C GLY A 314 1.68 0.83 12.53
N ALA A 315 2.55 1.20 13.47
CA ALA A 315 3.74 0.44 13.83
C ALA A 315 3.40 -0.81 14.66
N LEU A 316 4.19 -1.86 14.46
CA LEU A 316 4.21 -2.99 15.38
C LEU A 316 5.30 -2.76 16.45
N VAL A 317 5.05 -3.31 17.63
CA VAL A 317 5.93 -3.26 18.80
C VAL A 317 6.58 -4.62 18.95
N ASP A 318 7.90 -4.61 18.83
CA ASP A 318 8.76 -5.75 19.14
C ASP A 318 8.90 -5.92 20.66
N HIS A 319 8.57 -7.11 21.15
CA HIS A 319 8.66 -7.48 22.56
C HIS A 319 9.94 -8.26 22.89
N GLY A 320 10.76 -8.56 21.89
CA GLY A 320 11.97 -9.38 21.99
C GLY A 320 11.68 -10.88 22.10
N GLY A 321 12.70 -11.68 21.75
CA GLY A 321 12.60 -13.13 21.70
C GLY A 321 11.69 -13.63 20.57
N ASP A 322 11.21 -14.86 20.68
CA ASP A 322 10.33 -15.49 19.69
C ASP A 322 8.85 -15.18 20.00
N ILE A 323 8.51 -13.89 20.13
CA ILE A 323 7.15 -13.41 20.44
C ILE A 323 6.66 -12.55 19.28
N GLU A 324 5.45 -12.83 18.79
CA GLU A 324 4.81 -12.03 17.74
C GLU A 324 4.70 -10.55 18.13
N MET A 325 5.04 -9.66 17.20
CA MET A 325 4.89 -8.22 17.42
C MET A 325 3.42 -7.80 17.53
N THR A 326 3.12 -6.85 18.41
CA THR A 326 1.74 -6.36 18.60
C THR A 326 1.58 -4.94 18.09
N GLY A 327 0.38 -4.57 17.63
CA GLY A 327 0.08 -3.18 17.28
C GLY A 327 -1.37 -2.81 17.55
N ASP A 328 -1.61 -1.57 17.97
CA ASP A 328 -2.94 -1.03 18.21
C ASP A 328 -3.82 -1.10 16.95
N VAL A 329 -3.23 -0.82 15.78
CA VAL A 329 -3.91 -0.91 14.49
C VAL A 329 -4.45 -2.32 14.20
N LEU A 330 -3.80 -3.38 14.72
CA LEU A 330 -4.25 -4.76 14.53
C LEU A 330 -5.58 -5.02 15.28
N GLN A 331 -5.87 -4.27 16.33
CA GLN A 331 -7.13 -4.38 17.07
C GLN A 331 -8.32 -3.92 16.21
N TYR A 332 -8.12 -2.89 15.37
CA TYR A 332 -9.13 -2.46 14.39
C TYR A 332 -9.38 -3.55 13.33
N ILE A 333 -8.32 -4.16 12.82
CA ILE A 333 -8.41 -5.24 11.82
C ILE A 333 -9.11 -6.47 12.42
N ALA A 334 -8.76 -6.84 13.65
CA ALA A 334 -9.39 -7.94 14.38
C ALA A 334 -10.88 -7.67 14.71
N ALA A 335 -11.24 -6.41 14.96
CA ALA A 335 -12.63 -5.96 15.15
C ALA A 335 -13.46 -5.96 13.86
N GLY A 336 -12.84 -6.21 12.70
CA GLY A 336 -13.52 -6.28 11.41
C GLY A 336 -13.48 -4.99 10.59
N SER A 337 -12.60 -4.05 10.90
CA SER A 337 -12.44 -2.80 10.13
C SER A 337 -12.33 -3.08 8.63
N GLY A 338 -12.93 -2.20 7.83
CA GLY A 338 -12.75 -2.25 6.38
C GLY A 338 -11.30 -1.99 6.00
N CYS A 339 -10.72 -0.89 6.50
CA CYS A 339 -9.32 -0.51 6.30
C CYS A 339 -8.88 0.54 7.33
N ALA A 340 -7.62 0.52 7.72
CA ALA A 340 -7.00 1.52 8.58
C ALA A 340 -5.77 2.11 7.88
N VAL A 341 -5.81 3.41 7.58
CA VAL A 341 -4.65 4.19 7.13
C VAL A 341 -3.92 4.73 8.35
N ALA A 342 -2.61 4.50 8.42
CA ALA A 342 -1.81 4.75 9.62
C ALA A 342 -0.33 5.08 9.28
N MET A 343 0.45 5.48 10.28
CA MET A 343 1.87 5.85 10.13
C MET A 343 2.79 4.82 10.77
N LEU A 344 3.77 4.31 10.04
CA LEU A 344 4.77 3.34 10.54
C LEU A 344 5.73 3.94 11.59
N TRP A 345 5.96 5.24 11.57
CA TRP A 345 6.83 5.93 12.53
C TRP A 345 6.41 7.39 12.73
N SER A 346 7.21 8.15 13.47
CA SER A 346 6.95 9.56 13.78
C SER A 346 7.14 10.44 12.54
N VAL A 347 6.15 11.29 12.27
CA VAL A 347 6.13 12.22 11.14
C VAL A 347 6.02 13.66 11.63
N THR A 348 6.37 14.62 10.78
CA THR A 348 6.18 16.04 11.12
C THR A 348 4.73 16.46 10.90
N ASN A 349 4.20 17.32 11.78
CA ASN A 349 2.84 17.86 11.67
C ASN A 349 2.57 18.48 10.30
N THR A 350 3.57 19.16 9.71
CA THR A 350 3.40 19.81 8.42
C THR A 350 3.10 18.82 7.29
N ASP A 351 3.90 17.77 7.15
CA ASP A 351 3.66 16.76 6.11
C ASP A 351 2.43 15.90 6.45
N ALA A 352 2.19 15.60 7.73
CA ALA A 352 1.01 14.83 8.15
C ALA A 352 -0.30 15.49 7.72
N ASP A 353 -0.47 16.79 7.94
CA ASP A 353 -1.71 17.44 7.48
C ASP A 353 -1.74 17.56 5.94
N GLU A 354 -0.61 17.81 5.27
CA GLU A 354 -0.57 17.93 3.81
C GLU A 354 -1.02 16.62 3.16
N MET A 355 -0.48 15.48 3.62
CA MET A 355 -0.90 14.15 3.18
C MET A 355 -2.37 13.88 3.50
N THR A 356 -2.83 14.23 4.70
CA THR A 356 -4.21 13.98 5.13
C THR A 356 -5.21 14.78 4.31
N MET A 357 -4.98 16.09 4.17
CA MET A 357 -5.83 16.96 3.37
C MET A 357 -5.85 16.51 1.91
N GLU A 358 -4.69 16.15 1.35
CA GLU A 358 -4.61 15.65 -0.02
C GLU A 358 -5.40 14.35 -0.19
N MET A 359 -5.10 13.33 0.61
CA MET A 359 -5.77 12.03 0.56
C MET A 359 -7.29 12.19 0.61
N VAL A 360 -7.79 12.97 1.57
CA VAL A 360 -9.21 13.22 1.78
C VAL A 360 -9.81 14.01 0.61
N ASN A 361 -9.10 15.01 0.08
CA ASN A 361 -9.57 15.82 -1.04
C ASN A 361 -9.65 15.04 -2.35
N CYS A 362 -8.70 14.13 -2.62
CA CYS A 362 -8.72 13.26 -3.80
C CYS A 362 -9.79 12.18 -3.70
N LEU A 363 -9.88 11.55 -2.53
CA LEU A 363 -10.73 10.38 -2.27
C LEU A 363 -12.21 10.74 -2.29
N LEU A 364 -12.55 11.81 -1.58
CA LEU A 364 -13.94 12.11 -1.25
C LEU A 364 -14.54 13.13 -2.21
N PRO A 365 -15.74 12.86 -2.70
CA PRO A 365 -16.41 13.72 -3.66
C PRO A 365 -16.91 15.01 -2.98
N SER A 366 -16.52 16.16 -3.52
CA SER A 366 -17.25 17.44 -3.48
C SER A 366 -16.67 18.38 -4.55
N SER A 367 -17.29 19.55 -4.73
CA SER A 367 -16.93 20.52 -5.76
C SER A 367 -15.41 20.76 -5.88
N PRO A 368 -14.83 20.64 -7.08
CA PRO A 368 -13.42 20.90 -7.33
C PRO A 368 -13.18 22.41 -7.34
N SER A 369 -12.93 23.02 -6.18
CA SER A 369 -12.48 24.42 -6.16
C SER A 369 -11.40 24.75 -5.15
N ASN A 370 -11.05 23.84 -4.24
CA ASN A 370 -9.88 24.07 -3.38
C ASN A 370 -8.73 23.22 -3.90
N LYS A 371 -8.05 23.70 -4.95
CA LYS A 371 -6.68 23.26 -5.20
C LYS A 371 -5.92 23.51 -3.90
N LEU A 372 -5.54 22.44 -3.22
CA LEU A 372 -4.63 22.56 -2.10
C LEU A 372 -3.30 23.07 -2.66
N ASN A 373 -2.68 24.03 -1.98
CA ASN A 373 -1.33 24.48 -2.31
C ASN A 373 -0.31 23.46 -1.74
N THR A 374 -0.47 22.19 -2.11
CA THR A 374 0.37 21.06 -1.74
C THR A 374 1.25 20.68 -2.93
N ARG A 375 2.44 20.13 -2.63
CA ARG A 375 3.32 19.59 -3.67
C ARG A 375 2.60 18.42 -4.36
N ASN A 376 2.65 18.34 -5.69
CA ASN A 376 2.02 17.25 -6.45
C ASN A 376 0.52 17.06 -6.16
N ALA A 377 -0.22 18.14 -5.84
CA ALA A 377 -1.66 18.06 -5.60
C ALA A 377 -2.39 17.35 -6.76
N CYS A 378 -3.30 16.44 -6.43
CA CYS A 378 -4.09 15.72 -7.42
C CYS A 378 -5.03 16.70 -8.12
N THR A 379 -5.08 16.59 -9.43
CA THR A 379 -5.93 17.41 -10.28
C THR A 379 -7.29 16.76 -10.52
N ALA A 380 -7.45 15.49 -10.17
CA ALA A 380 -8.65 14.68 -10.42
C ALA A 380 -9.09 13.92 -9.16
N ARG A 381 -10.36 13.49 -9.15
CA ARG A 381 -10.87 12.59 -8.12
C ARG A 381 -10.23 11.20 -8.30
N GLU A 382 -9.79 10.59 -7.21
CA GLU A 382 -9.34 9.19 -7.16
C GLU A 382 -10.19 8.44 -6.12
N PRO A 383 -11.26 7.73 -6.53
CA PRO A 383 -12.19 7.10 -5.60
C PRO A 383 -11.60 5.87 -4.89
N GLU A 384 -10.49 5.29 -5.35
CA GLU A 384 -9.87 4.15 -4.70
C GLU A 384 -8.89 4.58 -3.60
N LEU A 385 -9.16 4.13 -2.37
CA LEU A 385 -8.44 4.53 -1.16
C LEU A 385 -6.92 4.36 -1.31
N LEU A 386 -6.47 3.20 -1.78
CA LEU A 386 -5.05 2.86 -1.81
C LEU A 386 -4.27 3.68 -2.84
N ARG A 387 -4.92 4.12 -3.93
CA ARG A 387 -4.32 5.06 -4.88
C ARG A 387 -4.30 6.48 -4.34
N ALA A 388 -5.34 6.89 -3.62
CA ALA A 388 -5.34 8.18 -2.92
C ALA A 388 -4.23 8.23 -1.85
N VAL A 389 -4.00 7.12 -1.13
CA VAL A 389 -2.87 6.97 -0.18
C VAL A 389 -1.53 7.07 -0.91
N ALA A 390 -1.33 6.31 -1.99
CA ALA A 390 -0.09 6.36 -2.78
C ALA A 390 0.21 7.77 -3.32
N HIS A 391 -0.82 8.48 -3.79
CA HIS A 391 -0.71 9.87 -4.22
C HIS A 391 -0.34 10.81 -3.07
N ALA A 392 -1.02 10.68 -1.92
CA ALA A 392 -0.75 11.50 -0.74
C ALA A 392 0.70 11.41 -0.25
N ARG A 393 1.34 10.22 -0.32
CA ARG A 393 2.78 10.08 0.01
C ARG A 393 3.67 11.05 -0.76
N LYS A 394 3.34 11.30 -2.03
CA LYS A 394 4.11 12.17 -2.94
C LYS A 394 3.95 13.66 -2.64
N CYS A 395 3.01 14.02 -1.77
CA CYS A 395 2.78 15.38 -1.34
C CYS A 395 3.65 15.77 -0.13
N ALA A 396 4.18 14.80 0.59
CA ALA A 396 5.13 15.05 1.67
C ALA A 396 6.41 15.72 1.13
N LYS A 397 6.95 16.69 1.87
CA LYS A 397 8.22 17.34 1.53
C LYS A 397 9.40 16.43 1.81
N VAL A 398 9.28 15.63 2.88
CA VAL A 398 10.30 14.67 3.33
C VAL A 398 9.86 13.28 2.92
N PHE A 399 10.68 12.56 2.14
CA PHE A 399 10.39 11.19 1.70
C PHE A 399 9.99 10.29 2.86
N THR A 400 10.74 10.32 3.97
CA THR A 400 10.47 9.46 5.13
C THR A 400 9.16 9.77 5.83
N ASN A 401 8.61 10.99 5.71
CA ASN A 401 7.27 11.28 6.20
C ASN A 401 6.21 10.66 5.28
N GLY A 402 6.40 10.77 3.96
CA GLY A 402 5.54 10.12 2.97
C GLY A 402 5.54 8.60 3.10
N ALA A 403 6.72 8.00 3.21
CA ALA A 403 6.92 6.56 3.32
C ALA A 403 6.37 5.94 4.61
N ALA A 404 6.09 6.76 5.64
CA ALA A 404 5.46 6.29 6.86
C ALA A 404 3.99 5.90 6.64
N LEU A 405 3.30 6.54 5.69
CA LEU A 405 1.86 6.37 5.48
C LEU A 405 1.57 5.02 4.83
N ILE A 406 0.85 4.13 5.52
CA ILE A 406 0.46 2.80 5.02
C ILE A 406 -1.03 2.56 5.22
N ALA A 407 -1.55 1.48 4.63
CA ALA A 407 -2.91 1.02 4.82
C ALA A 407 -2.93 -0.45 5.24
N ARG A 408 -3.70 -0.79 6.26
CA ARG A 408 -3.97 -2.18 6.69
C ARG A 408 -5.44 -2.51 6.47
N GLY A 409 -5.77 -3.67 5.93
CA GLY A 409 -7.15 -4.08 5.70
C GLY A 409 -7.46 -4.35 4.22
N LEU A 410 -8.72 -4.14 3.83
CA LEU A 410 -9.21 -4.42 2.47
C LEU A 410 -9.05 -3.21 1.55
N PRO A 411 -8.83 -3.44 0.24
CA PRO A 411 -8.97 -2.40 -0.76
C PRO A 411 -10.40 -1.82 -0.73
N ALA A 412 -10.51 -0.50 -0.70
CA ALA A 412 -11.80 0.19 -0.61
C ALA A 412 -11.94 1.28 -1.66
N LYS A 413 -13.20 1.57 -2.02
CA LYS A 413 -13.55 2.55 -3.05
C LYS A 413 -14.78 3.36 -2.65
N ILE A 414 -14.69 4.69 -2.77
CA ILE A 414 -15.85 5.57 -2.58
C ILE A 414 -16.69 5.59 -3.85
N VAL A 415 -17.96 5.21 -3.75
CA VAL A 415 -18.91 5.17 -4.87
C VAL A 415 -20.06 6.16 -4.67
N SER A 416 -20.56 6.73 -5.77
CA SER A 416 -21.78 7.54 -5.75
C SER A 416 -23.01 6.63 -5.90
N GLU A 417 -24.14 7.03 -5.32
CA GLU A 417 -25.39 6.23 -5.33
C GLU A 417 -25.85 5.83 -6.73
N LYS A 418 -25.63 6.67 -7.74
CA LYS A 418 -26.03 6.39 -9.13
C LYS A 418 -25.31 5.19 -9.75
N THR A 419 -24.14 4.85 -9.22
CA THR A 419 -23.32 3.71 -9.65
C THR A 419 -23.45 2.49 -8.73
N ALA A 420 -24.15 2.62 -7.59
CA ALA A 420 -24.26 1.58 -6.59
C ALA A 420 -25.41 0.57 -6.85
N LEU A 421 -26.27 0.86 -7.85
CA LEU A 421 -27.43 0.07 -8.26
C LEU A 421 -27.07 -1.03 -9.26
#